data_AF-A0A935ECX0-F1
#
_entry.id   AF-A0A935ECX0-F1
#
_cell.length_a   1.000
_cell.length_b   1.000
_cell.length_c   1.000
_cell.angle_alpha   90.00
_cell.angle_beta   90.00
_cell.angle_gamma   90.00
#
_symmetry.space_group_name_H-M   'P 1'
#
loop_
_entity.id
_entity.type
_entity.pdbx_description
1 polymer ?
#
loop_
_entity_poly.entity_id
_entity_poly.type
_entity_poly.pdbx_seq_one_letter_code
_entity_poly.pdbx_strand_id
1 'polypeptide(L)'
;MNIRTLRVALRSSLLALCVPAIGCTQPPAQLTVDINDVHQTMAGWEVTARTWEFDKVNDRFDGAAAAQRDALAAMLVNEAGIDRLRLEIKSGIENPVDYWVLFVAGKIGYREYKAHFYEKINDNADPQVLNPAGVQFSDLDWRVENVVLPVKKQLEARGRRLWLNFAYGDFRWTELRGSLSHARNPAEYAELVVAAFSHLRTKYGLVPDSLEMIVEPDNTNEWNGVVIGRAIVAVSDRLEAAGFPGVKIIAPSTAKARRALSYFEEIKSVPGAAERMTTLAYHRYEGEPDTLDLNEIRDAAHASRMQTAMSEYVDGDITDLLADLNDADATVWQSYGIAARLPWDEATRPGTLISARGPAGVRPVLSVTPATRAMALIFNTVDQGSRRIGVRSNNQDFAGTGFVTPRGKLVVVGHAQAALPVAISGLRAGRYQLTVVGTDGRVGKRPMLVPTTGEVKLKVATGATFSFMEE
;
A
#
# COMPACT_ATOMS: atom_id res chain seq x y z
N MET A 1 34.47 -10.80 -10.17
CA MET A 1 35.67 -9.95 -10.03
C MET A 1 35.45 -9.10 -8.78
N ASN A 2 36.23 -9.38 -7.73
CA ASN A 2 36.14 -8.81 -6.38
C ASN A 2 36.73 -7.41 -6.31
N ILE A 3 36.03 -6.46 -5.67
CA ILE A 3 36.65 -5.30 -5.02
C ILE A 3 35.83 -4.98 -3.76
N ARG A 4 36.31 -5.39 -2.59
CA ARG A 4 36.07 -4.71 -1.29
C ARG A 4 36.94 -5.38 -0.22
N THR A 5 38.16 -4.88 -0.10
CA THR A 5 39.03 -5.07 1.06
C THR A 5 39.69 -3.72 1.37
N LEU A 6 40.00 -3.51 2.65
CA LEU A 6 40.74 -2.39 3.26
C LEU A 6 39.99 -1.07 3.49
N ARG A 7 39.54 -0.88 4.73
CA ARG A 7 40.09 0.21 5.56
C ARG A 7 40.45 -0.30 6.95
N VAL A 8 41.64 0.12 7.34
CA VAL A 8 42.50 -0.35 8.42
C VAL A 8 42.08 0.27 9.76
N ALA A 9 42.19 -0.55 10.80
CA ALA A 9 42.13 -0.18 12.20
C ALA A 9 43.19 0.87 12.59
N LEU A 10 42.79 1.87 13.38
CA LEU A 10 43.73 2.61 14.21
C LEU A 10 43.27 2.61 15.67
N ARG A 11 44.24 2.29 16.52
CA ARG A 11 44.17 2.03 17.95
C ARG A 11 43.59 3.20 18.74
N SER A 12 42.81 2.87 19.78
CA SER A 12 42.73 3.67 20.99
C SER A 12 42.61 2.72 22.18
N SER A 13 43.75 2.49 22.84
CA SER A 13 43.82 1.83 24.14
C SER A 13 43.31 2.82 25.19
N LEU A 14 42.03 2.73 25.54
CA LEU A 14 41.51 3.38 26.74
C LEU A 14 41.76 2.47 27.96
N LEU A 15 42.34 3.06 28.99
CA LEU A 15 42.40 2.51 30.35
C LEU A 15 41.00 2.05 30.78
N ALA A 16 40.89 0.76 31.14
CA ALA A 16 39.75 0.23 31.86
C ALA A 16 39.78 0.73 33.32
N LEU A 17 39.23 1.93 33.54
CA LEU A 17 38.76 2.33 34.86
C LEU A 17 37.51 1.50 35.18
N CYS A 18 37.63 0.54 36.10
CA CYS A 18 36.50 -0.13 36.73
C CYS A 18 35.71 0.90 37.55
N VAL A 19 34.83 1.65 36.89
CA VAL A 19 33.74 2.35 37.54
C VAL A 19 32.72 1.27 37.92
N PRO A 20 32.36 1.10 39.21
CA PRO A 20 31.26 0.24 39.55
C PRO A 20 30.02 0.75 38.80
N ALA A 21 29.45 -0.11 37.96
CA ALA A 21 28.19 0.18 37.27
C ALA A 21 27.12 0.37 38.34
N ILE A 22 26.95 1.62 38.80
CA ILE A 22 25.71 2.08 39.41
C ILE A 22 24.68 1.81 38.33
N GLY A 23 23.89 0.75 38.54
CA GLY A 23 22.82 0.36 37.64
C GLY A 23 21.84 1.52 37.58
N CYS A 24 22.08 2.46 36.68
CA CYS A 24 21.07 3.38 36.20
C CYS A 24 20.05 2.50 35.49
N THR A 25 19.04 2.07 36.24
CA THR A 25 17.81 1.55 35.66
C THR A 25 17.33 2.66 34.73
N GLN A 26 17.49 2.44 33.42
CA GLN A 26 16.98 3.41 32.46
C GLN A 26 15.49 3.63 32.76
N PRO A 27 15.03 4.88 32.78
CA PRO A 27 13.62 5.15 32.98
C PRO A 27 12.82 4.35 31.94
N PRO A 28 11.64 3.82 32.31
CA PRO A 28 10.81 3.08 31.36
C PRO A 28 10.52 3.96 30.14
N ALA A 29 10.47 3.34 28.96
CA ALA A 29 10.02 4.06 27.77
C ALA A 29 8.59 4.54 28.00
N GLN A 30 8.31 5.78 27.65
CA GLN A 30 7.04 6.42 27.87
C GLN A 30 6.35 6.67 26.53
N LEU A 31 5.11 6.19 26.41
CA LEU A 31 4.17 6.56 25.35
C LEU A 31 3.13 7.53 25.93
N THR A 32 3.11 8.75 25.43
CA THR A 32 2.15 9.77 25.86
C THR A 32 1.09 9.94 24.79
N VAL A 33 -0.18 9.74 25.16
CA VAL A 33 -1.34 9.89 24.29
C VAL A 33 -2.00 11.24 24.57
N ASP A 34 -2.20 12.03 23.51
CA ASP A 34 -2.95 13.28 23.53
C ASP A 34 -4.08 13.20 22.50
N ILE A 35 -5.29 12.98 22.98
CA ILE A 35 -6.47 12.84 22.13
C ILE A 35 -6.95 14.16 21.50
N ASN A 36 -6.47 15.30 22.01
CA ASN A 36 -6.82 16.61 21.49
C ASN A 36 -5.86 17.08 20.39
N ASP A 37 -4.66 16.49 20.32
CA ASP A 37 -3.74 16.65 19.20
C ASP A 37 -4.23 15.79 18.03
N VAL A 38 -5.01 16.36 17.11
CA VAL A 38 -5.65 15.61 16.03
C VAL A 38 -5.00 15.89 14.69
N HIS A 39 -4.71 14.82 13.95
CA HIS A 39 -4.01 14.83 12.68
C HIS A 39 -4.93 14.38 11.53
N GLN A 40 -4.41 13.60 10.59
CA GLN A 40 -5.10 13.16 9.38
C GLN A 40 -6.29 12.23 9.66
N THR A 41 -7.23 12.21 8.71
CA THR A 41 -8.32 11.22 8.68
C THR A 41 -7.94 10.08 7.75
N MET A 42 -8.02 8.85 8.27
CA MET A 42 -7.60 7.64 7.57
C MET A 42 -8.53 7.33 6.41
N ALA A 43 -7.93 7.07 5.24
CA ALA A 43 -8.63 6.72 4.02
C ALA A 43 -8.62 5.19 3.75
N GLY A 44 -7.79 4.43 4.46
CA GLY A 44 -7.86 2.96 4.55
C GLY A 44 -6.52 2.25 4.26
N TRP A 45 -6.59 0.93 4.15
CA TRP A 45 -5.43 0.04 4.02
C TRP A 45 -5.52 -0.71 2.70
N GLU A 46 -4.47 -0.58 1.88
CA GLU A 46 -4.51 -0.96 0.49
C GLU A 46 -3.58 -2.14 0.17
N VAL A 47 -3.93 -2.86 -0.88
CA VAL A 47 -3.10 -3.89 -1.49
C VAL A 47 -3.41 -3.95 -2.98
N THR A 48 -2.42 -4.27 -3.81
CA THR A 48 -2.69 -4.53 -5.23
C THR A 48 -3.49 -5.81 -5.40
N ALA A 49 -4.49 -5.80 -6.28
CA ALA A 49 -5.32 -6.94 -6.66
C ALA A 49 -4.54 -8.01 -7.45
N ARG A 50 -3.52 -8.57 -6.79
CA ARG A 50 -2.53 -9.51 -7.31
C ARG A 50 -2.36 -10.64 -6.32
N THR A 51 -2.41 -11.87 -6.82
CA THR A 51 -2.17 -13.10 -6.06
C THR A 51 -0.95 -13.83 -6.62
N TRP A 52 -0.98 -15.17 -6.65
CA TRP A 52 0.08 -16.00 -7.22
C TRP A 52 -0.27 -16.53 -8.62
N GLU A 53 -1.12 -15.85 -9.37
CA GLU A 53 -1.56 -16.28 -10.70
C GLU A 53 -0.42 -16.44 -11.72
N PHE A 54 0.72 -15.79 -11.46
CA PHE A 54 1.93 -15.91 -12.26
C PHE A 54 2.90 -16.93 -11.66
N ASP A 55 2.90 -18.16 -12.20
CA ASP A 55 3.96 -19.15 -11.92
C ASP A 55 5.18 -18.82 -12.78
N LYS A 56 5.94 -17.81 -12.33
CA LYS A 56 7.11 -17.27 -13.04
C LYS A 56 8.23 -18.31 -13.22
N VAL A 57 8.30 -19.29 -12.31
CA VAL A 57 9.34 -20.33 -12.33
C VAL A 57 9.06 -21.32 -13.46
N ASN A 58 7.81 -21.76 -13.59
CA ASN A 58 7.39 -22.72 -14.61
C ASN A 58 6.80 -22.06 -15.85
N ASP A 59 6.90 -20.73 -15.95
CA ASP A 59 6.52 -19.93 -17.11
C ASP A 59 5.05 -20.11 -17.54
N ARG A 60 4.11 -20.16 -16.59
CA ARG A 60 2.69 -20.48 -16.86
C ARG A 60 1.72 -19.74 -15.94
N PHE A 61 0.44 -19.84 -16.27
CA PHE A 61 -0.67 -19.41 -15.40
C PHE A 61 -0.92 -20.43 -14.28
N ASP A 62 -1.15 -19.94 -13.06
CA ASP A 62 -1.60 -20.75 -11.91
C ASP A 62 -3.03 -20.37 -11.52
N GLY A 63 -3.99 -21.19 -11.95
CA GLY A 63 -5.42 -21.00 -11.63
C GLY A 63 -5.81 -21.33 -10.19
N ALA A 64 -4.89 -21.81 -9.34
CA ALA A 64 -5.24 -22.22 -7.97
C ALA A 64 -5.73 -21.06 -7.10
N ALA A 65 -5.29 -19.82 -7.38
CA ALA A 65 -5.79 -18.63 -6.70
C ALA A 65 -7.29 -18.44 -6.90
N ALA A 66 -7.77 -18.56 -8.14
CA ALA A 66 -9.19 -18.42 -8.47
C ALA A 66 -10.05 -19.49 -7.75
N ALA A 67 -9.54 -20.71 -7.63
CA ALA A 67 -10.22 -21.80 -6.90
C ALA A 67 -10.32 -21.55 -5.37
N GLN A 68 -9.56 -20.60 -4.83
CA GLN A 68 -9.56 -20.23 -3.42
C GLN A 68 -9.99 -18.78 -3.17
N ARG A 69 -10.55 -18.09 -4.17
CA ARG A 69 -10.86 -16.65 -4.11
C ARG A 69 -11.70 -16.22 -2.91
N ASP A 70 -12.71 -17.00 -2.53
CA ASP A 70 -13.56 -16.67 -1.38
C ASP A 70 -12.81 -16.80 -0.04
N ALA A 71 -11.95 -17.81 0.08
CA ALA A 71 -11.11 -18.01 1.26
C ALA A 71 -10.03 -16.94 1.36
N LEU A 72 -9.44 -16.55 0.23
CA LEU A 72 -8.48 -15.43 0.15
C LEU A 72 -9.15 -14.12 0.56
N ALA A 73 -10.31 -13.81 0.00
CA ALA A 73 -11.05 -12.58 0.33
C ALA A 73 -11.44 -12.55 1.81
N ALA A 74 -11.92 -13.67 2.36
CA ALA A 74 -12.25 -13.76 3.78
C ALA A 74 -11.02 -13.52 4.66
N MET A 75 -9.87 -14.13 4.35
CA MET A 75 -8.63 -13.92 5.11
C MET A 75 -8.12 -12.47 4.97
N LEU A 76 -8.16 -11.92 3.75
CA LEU A 76 -7.70 -10.56 3.45
C LEU A 76 -8.51 -9.50 4.22
N VAL A 77 -9.83 -9.66 4.30
CA VAL A 77 -10.71 -8.72 5.00
C VAL A 77 -10.80 -8.99 6.50
N ASN A 78 -10.92 -10.26 6.92
CA ASN A 78 -11.22 -10.61 8.31
C ASN A 78 -9.98 -10.80 9.19
N GLU A 79 -8.85 -11.18 8.60
CA GLU A 79 -7.60 -11.38 9.34
C GLU A 79 -6.57 -10.30 9.03
N ALA A 80 -6.38 -9.92 7.76
CA ALA A 80 -5.42 -8.86 7.41
C ALA A 80 -5.99 -7.44 7.55
N GLY A 81 -7.31 -7.25 7.43
CA GLY A 81 -7.99 -5.97 7.70
C GLY A 81 -8.05 -4.98 6.52
N ILE A 82 -7.79 -5.45 5.29
CA ILE A 82 -7.79 -4.61 4.09
C ILE A 82 -9.21 -4.15 3.73
N ASP A 83 -9.33 -2.88 3.34
CA ASP A 83 -10.57 -2.25 2.91
C ASP A 83 -10.43 -1.37 1.65
N ARG A 84 -9.22 -1.29 1.09
CA ARG A 84 -8.95 -0.70 -0.21
C ARG A 84 -8.24 -1.69 -1.13
N LEU A 85 -8.54 -1.64 -2.42
CA LEU A 85 -7.82 -2.41 -3.43
C LEU A 85 -7.29 -1.48 -4.52
N ARG A 86 -6.02 -1.68 -4.89
CA ARG A 86 -5.49 -1.16 -6.16
C ARG A 86 -5.77 -2.14 -7.29
N LEU A 87 -6.59 -1.70 -8.25
CA LEU A 87 -6.90 -2.39 -9.49
C LEU A 87 -6.04 -1.80 -10.61
N GLU A 88 -4.91 -2.43 -10.87
CA GLU A 88 -3.96 -1.97 -11.87
C GLU A 88 -4.29 -2.51 -13.27
N ILE A 89 -4.23 -1.62 -14.26
CA ILE A 89 -4.07 -1.98 -15.67
C ILE A 89 -2.64 -1.72 -16.13
N LYS A 90 -2.20 -2.51 -17.10
CA LYS A 90 -0.94 -2.30 -17.79
C LYS A 90 -1.26 -1.66 -19.14
N SER A 91 -0.42 -0.73 -19.58
CA SER A 91 -0.73 0.05 -20.78
C SER A 91 -0.89 -0.75 -22.06
N GLY A 92 -0.29 -1.94 -22.15
CA GLY A 92 -0.44 -2.85 -23.31
C GLY A 92 -1.81 -3.52 -23.41
N ILE A 93 -2.76 -3.14 -22.56
CA ILE A 93 -4.18 -3.51 -22.70
C ILE A 93 -4.80 -2.91 -23.98
N GLU A 94 -4.26 -1.79 -24.46
CA GLU A 94 -4.59 -1.23 -25.77
C GLU A 94 -3.76 -1.94 -26.83
N ASN A 95 -4.35 -3.01 -27.36
CA ASN A 95 -3.75 -3.93 -28.28
C ASN A 95 -4.85 -4.74 -29.00
N PRO A 96 -4.73 -5.05 -30.31
CA PRO A 96 -5.69 -5.90 -31.00
C PRO A 96 -5.66 -7.37 -30.54
N VAL A 97 -4.65 -7.79 -29.76
CA VAL A 97 -4.48 -9.16 -29.28
C VAL A 97 -4.66 -9.23 -27.76
N ASP A 98 -5.58 -10.07 -27.32
CA ASP A 98 -5.76 -10.40 -25.91
C ASP A 98 -4.73 -11.42 -25.43
N TYR A 99 -3.53 -10.93 -25.09
CA TYR A 99 -2.44 -11.78 -24.60
C TYR A 99 -2.76 -12.43 -23.25
N TRP A 100 -3.66 -11.86 -22.44
CA TRP A 100 -4.09 -12.47 -21.20
C TRP A 100 -4.88 -13.77 -21.46
N VAL A 101 -5.83 -13.74 -22.40
CA VAL A 101 -6.57 -14.94 -22.80
C VAL A 101 -5.64 -16.02 -23.35
N LEU A 102 -4.63 -15.64 -24.14
CA LEU A 102 -3.62 -16.59 -24.62
C LEU A 102 -2.82 -17.21 -23.47
N PHE A 103 -2.41 -16.40 -22.50
CA PHE A 103 -1.65 -16.83 -21.32
C PHE A 103 -2.44 -17.76 -20.41
N VAL A 104 -3.67 -17.39 -20.04
CA VAL A 104 -4.54 -18.22 -19.19
C VAL A 104 -4.92 -19.53 -19.87
N ALA A 105 -5.06 -19.54 -21.20
CA ALA A 105 -5.28 -20.75 -21.97
C ALA A 105 -4.01 -21.62 -22.14
N GLY A 106 -2.85 -21.19 -21.64
CA GLY A 106 -1.57 -21.90 -21.78
C GLY A 106 -1.02 -21.93 -23.20
N LYS A 107 -1.51 -21.06 -24.10
CA LYS A 107 -1.01 -20.93 -25.48
C LYS A 107 0.32 -20.20 -25.55
N ILE A 108 0.57 -19.32 -24.58
CA ILE A 108 1.84 -18.62 -24.37
C ILE A 108 2.27 -18.73 -22.90
N GLY A 109 3.57 -18.59 -22.65
CA GLY A 109 4.12 -18.56 -21.28
C GLY A 109 4.02 -17.18 -20.63
N TYR A 110 4.39 -17.10 -19.36
CA TYR A 110 4.47 -15.84 -18.61
C TYR A 110 5.47 -14.86 -19.22
N ARG A 111 6.62 -15.33 -19.70
CA ARG A 111 7.67 -14.51 -20.31
C ARG A 111 7.18 -13.81 -21.58
N GLU A 112 6.49 -14.56 -22.44
CA GLU A 112 5.85 -14.01 -23.64
C GLU A 112 4.77 -13.01 -23.26
N TYR A 113 3.85 -13.37 -22.35
CA TYR A 113 2.82 -12.43 -21.89
C TYR A 113 3.44 -11.15 -21.30
N LYS A 114 4.51 -11.29 -20.49
CA LYS A 114 5.24 -10.16 -19.92
C LYS A 114 5.80 -9.25 -21.02
N ALA A 115 6.32 -9.80 -22.12
CA ALA A 115 6.86 -9.02 -23.25
C ALA A 115 5.85 -8.02 -23.84
N HIS A 116 4.54 -8.27 -23.66
CA HIS A 116 3.45 -7.42 -24.15
C HIS A 116 2.82 -6.50 -23.10
N PHE A 117 3.25 -6.54 -21.83
CA PHE A 117 2.63 -5.74 -20.74
C PHE A 117 2.47 -4.25 -21.07
N TYR A 118 3.42 -3.68 -21.82
CA TYR A 118 3.44 -2.26 -22.17
C TYR A 118 3.58 -2.04 -23.68
N GLU A 119 3.22 -3.05 -24.49
CA GLU A 119 3.15 -2.92 -25.95
C GLU A 119 1.81 -2.27 -26.35
N LYS A 120 1.86 -0.97 -26.64
CA LYS A 120 0.67 -0.17 -26.95
C LYS A 120 0.47 -0.08 -28.46
N ILE A 121 -0.62 -0.65 -28.97
CA ILE A 121 -1.01 -0.57 -30.38
C ILE A 121 -2.34 0.18 -30.43
N ASN A 122 -2.29 1.38 -30.99
CA ASN A 122 -3.44 2.28 -31.02
C ASN A 122 -4.66 1.63 -31.69
N ASP A 123 -5.83 1.85 -31.11
CA ASP A 123 -7.09 1.23 -31.51
C ASP A 123 -7.67 1.78 -32.83
N ASN A 124 -7.54 3.08 -33.13
CA ASN A 124 -8.03 3.69 -34.39
C ASN A 124 -7.43 5.07 -34.80
N ALA A 125 -6.49 5.62 -34.05
CA ALA A 125 -5.82 6.91 -34.21
C ALA A 125 -6.74 8.15 -34.07
N ASP A 126 -7.89 8.01 -33.41
CA ASP A 126 -8.78 9.11 -33.05
C ASP A 126 -9.09 9.07 -31.54
N PRO A 127 -8.47 9.96 -30.74
CA PRO A 127 -8.62 9.94 -29.29
C PRO A 127 -10.05 10.28 -28.84
N GLN A 128 -10.97 10.64 -29.73
CA GLN A 128 -12.36 10.98 -29.39
C GLN A 128 -13.33 9.80 -29.54
N VAL A 129 -12.90 8.70 -30.16
CA VAL A 129 -13.77 7.58 -30.49
C VAL A 129 -13.08 6.28 -30.11
N LEU A 130 -13.63 5.54 -29.15
CA LEU A 130 -13.11 4.22 -28.82
C LEU A 130 -13.45 3.21 -29.93
N ASN A 131 -12.46 2.49 -30.44
CA ASN A 131 -12.65 1.21 -31.13
C ASN A 131 -12.56 0.06 -30.11
N PRO A 132 -13.69 -0.56 -29.71
CA PRO A 132 -13.68 -1.58 -28.66
C PRO A 132 -12.84 -2.82 -28.98
N ALA A 133 -12.59 -3.09 -30.27
CA ALA A 133 -11.74 -4.22 -30.67
C ALA A 133 -10.24 -3.98 -30.40
N GLY A 134 -9.82 -2.74 -30.14
CA GLY A 134 -8.44 -2.37 -29.84
C GLY A 134 -8.08 -2.36 -28.36
N VAL A 135 -9.03 -2.66 -27.45
CA VAL A 135 -8.78 -2.69 -25.99
C VAL A 135 -9.24 -4.00 -25.38
N GLN A 136 -8.37 -4.66 -24.62
CA GLN A 136 -8.59 -6.04 -24.13
C GLN A 136 -8.82 -6.10 -22.62
N PHE A 137 -10.06 -6.15 -22.17
CA PHE A 137 -10.37 -6.11 -20.73
C PHE A 137 -10.23 -7.44 -19.97
N SER A 138 -9.83 -8.54 -20.59
CA SER A 138 -9.87 -9.86 -19.93
C SER A 138 -8.98 -10.00 -18.69
N ASP A 139 -7.81 -9.33 -18.63
CA ASP A 139 -6.96 -9.30 -17.43
C ASP A 139 -7.64 -8.51 -16.29
N LEU A 140 -8.24 -7.37 -16.64
CA LEU A 140 -9.03 -6.53 -15.72
C LEU A 140 -10.23 -7.31 -15.16
N ASP A 141 -10.97 -7.97 -16.04
CA ASP A 141 -12.14 -8.80 -15.72
C ASP A 141 -11.79 -9.93 -14.76
N TRP A 142 -10.68 -10.63 -15.04
CA TRP A 142 -10.22 -11.71 -14.16
C TRP A 142 -9.93 -11.20 -12.75
N ARG A 143 -9.28 -10.03 -12.61
CA ARG A 143 -9.03 -9.41 -11.29
C ARG A 143 -10.33 -9.01 -10.61
N VAL A 144 -11.28 -8.46 -11.35
CA VAL A 144 -12.58 -8.06 -10.79
C VAL A 144 -13.33 -9.28 -10.23
N GLU A 145 -13.42 -10.34 -11.03
CA GLU A 145 -14.20 -11.54 -10.69
C GLU A 145 -13.54 -12.40 -9.60
N ASN A 146 -12.21 -12.43 -9.56
CA ASN A 146 -11.47 -13.31 -8.64
C ASN A 146 -10.89 -12.60 -7.43
N VAL A 147 -10.92 -11.26 -7.39
CA VAL A 147 -10.39 -10.48 -6.25
C VAL A 147 -11.40 -9.42 -5.80
N VAL A 148 -11.76 -8.47 -6.67
CA VAL A 148 -12.53 -7.28 -6.27
C VAL A 148 -13.91 -7.64 -5.73
N LEU A 149 -14.70 -8.44 -6.48
CA LEU A 149 -16.04 -8.81 -6.08
C LEU A 149 -16.07 -9.68 -4.80
N PRO A 150 -15.22 -10.71 -4.66
CA PRO A 150 -15.09 -11.45 -3.40
C PRO A 150 -14.74 -10.56 -2.20
N VAL A 151 -13.77 -9.64 -2.34
CA VAL A 151 -13.36 -8.72 -1.26
C VAL A 151 -14.49 -7.75 -0.90
N LYS A 152 -15.14 -7.16 -1.91
CA LYS A 152 -16.30 -6.29 -1.74
C LYS A 152 -17.40 -6.99 -0.93
N LYS A 153 -17.72 -8.24 -1.27
CA LYS A 153 -18.72 -9.05 -0.54
C LYS A 153 -18.34 -9.23 0.94
N GLN A 154 -17.07 -9.49 1.25
CA GLN A 154 -16.61 -9.65 2.63
C GLN A 154 -16.67 -8.33 3.42
N LEU A 155 -16.34 -7.20 2.79
CA LEU A 155 -16.47 -5.88 3.42
C LEU A 155 -17.93 -5.51 3.67
N GLU A 156 -18.82 -5.76 2.72
CA GLU A 156 -20.27 -5.52 2.87
C GLU A 156 -20.87 -6.36 4.00
N ALA A 157 -20.42 -7.60 4.17
CA ALA A 157 -20.81 -8.44 5.30
C ALA A 157 -20.37 -7.87 6.67
N ARG A 158 -19.38 -6.98 6.69
CA ARG A 158 -18.94 -6.23 7.89
C ARG A 158 -19.58 -4.83 7.99
N GLY A 159 -20.49 -4.48 7.08
CA GLY A 159 -21.05 -3.13 6.98
C GLY A 159 -20.02 -2.08 6.56
N ARG A 160 -18.95 -2.49 5.85
CA ARG A 160 -17.91 -1.62 5.30
C ARG A 160 -18.05 -1.56 3.77
N ARG A 161 -17.54 -0.49 3.19
CA ARG A 161 -17.45 -0.29 1.74
C ARG A 161 -16.01 -0.53 1.29
N LEU A 162 -15.86 -1.18 0.14
CA LEU A 162 -14.58 -1.22 -0.57
C LEU A 162 -14.28 0.15 -1.18
N TRP A 163 -13.06 0.66 -0.95
CA TRP A 163 -12.49 1.70 -1.81
C TRP A 163 -11.72 1.04 -2.96
N LEU A 164 -12.02 1.43 -4.19
CA LEU A 164 -11.35 0.90 -5.38
C LEU A 164 -10.47 1.98 -6.02
N ASN A 165 -9.16 1.82 -5.91
CA ASN A 165 -8.17 2.65 -6.58
C ASN A 165 -7.82 2.06 -7.94
N PHE A 166 -8.14 2.74 -9.04
CA PHE A 166 -7.72 2.32 -10.38
C PHE A 166 -6.34 2.89 -10.68
N ALA A 167 -5.38 2.04 -11.02
CA ALA A 167 -4.00 2.45 -11.27
C ALA A 167 -3.55 2.10 -12.69
N TYR A 168 -2.72 2.96 -13.28
CA TYR A 168 -2.17 2.77 -14.60
C TYR A 168 -0.66 2.52 -14.54
N GLY A 169 -0.19 1.42 -15.12
CA GLY A 169 1.23 1.09 -15.25
C GLY A 169 1.72 1.22 -16.69
N ASP A 170 2.86 1.89 -16.90
CA ASP A 170 3.51 2.05 -18.22
C ASP A 170 5.02 2.14 -18.09
N PHE A 171 5.69 0.98 -18.15
CA PHE A 171 7.13 0.91 -17.98
C PHE A 171 7.90 0.68 -19.27
N ARG A 172 9.13 1.22 -19.26
CA ARG A 172 10.10 1.07 -20.35
C ARG A 172 11.02 -0.15 -20.22
N TRP A 173 10.61 -1.22 -19.53
CA TRP A 173 11.42 -2.44 -19.40
C TRP A 173 10.87 -3.66 -20.13
N THR A 174 9.66 -3.62 -20.71
CA THR A 174 9.19 -4.75 -21.54
C THR A 174 9.87 -4.80 -22.92
N GLU A 175 9.95 -5.96 -23.56
CA GLU A 175 10.65 -6.12 -24.84
C GLU A 175 9.96 -5.37 -25.98
N LEU A 176 8.62 -5.42 -26.04
CA LEU A 176 7.82 -4.82 -27.10
C LEU A 176 7.13 -3.54 -26.63
N ARG A 177 7.16 -2.48 -27.44
CA ARG A 177 6.67 -1.15 -27.04
C ARG A 177 5.44 -0.68 -27.81
N GLY A 178 5.27 -1.16 -29.04
CA GLY A 178 4.29 -0.59 -29.97
C GLY A 178 4.68 0.83 -30.41
N SER A 179 3.75 1.52 -31.09
CA SER A 179 3.98 2.86 -31.66
C SER A 179 3.29 3.99 -30.88
N LEU A 180 2.32 3.65 -30.02
CA LEU A 180 1.56 4.62 -29.23
C LEU A 180 2.31 5.04 -27.97
N SER A 181 2.20 6.33 -27.60
CA SER A 181 2.71 6.87 -26.33
C SER A 181 1.61 7.67 -25.63
N HIS A 182 1.02 7.09 -24.60
CA HIS A 182 0.06 7.78 -23.72
C HIS A 182 0.66 9.01 -23.03
N ALA A 183 1.95 8.97 -22.69
CA ALA A 183 2.68 10.12 -22.14
C ALA A 183 2.71 11.31 -23.10
N ARG A 184 2.83 11.07 -24.40
CA ARG A 184 2.85 12.15 -25.42
C ARG A 184 1.46 12.55 -25.89
N ASN A 185 0.47 11.67 -25.68
CA ASN A 185 -0.90 11.84 -26.13
C ASN A 185 -1.87 11.74 -24.94
N PRO A 186 -2.00 12.80 -24.12
CA PRO A 186 -2.86 12.76 -22.92
C PRO A 186 -4.35 12.54 -23.24
N ALA A 187 -4.79 12.84 -24.46
CA ALA A 187 -6.16 12.55 -24.91
C ALA A 187 -6.41 11.05 -25.12
N GLU A 188 -5.44 10.32 -25.69
CA GLU A 188 -5.46 8.85 -25.83
C GLU A 188 -5.42 8.18 -24.45
N TYR A 189 -4.56 8.66 -23.56
CA TYR A 189 -4.55 8.23 -22.16
C TYR A 189 -5.94 8.38 -21.51
N ALA A 190 -6.56 9.55 -21.68
CA ALA A 190 -7.87 9.83 -21.11
C ALA A 190 -8.96 8.93 -21.71
N GLU A 191 -8.89 8.63 -23.01
CA GLU A 191 -9.77 7.67 -23.67
C GLU A 191 -9.68 6.28 -23.06
N LEU A 192 -8.48 5.72 -22.94
CA LEU A 192 -8.27 4.40 -22.36
C LEU A 192 -8.81 4.32 -20.93
N VAL A 193 -8.57 5.35 -20.10
CA VAL A 193 -9.07 5.40 -18.73
C VAL A 193 -10.61 5.44 -18.71
N VAL A 194 -11.24 6.29 -19.53
CA VAL A 194 -12.71 6.37 -19.60
C VAL A 194 -13.32 5.07 -20.15
N ALA A 195 -12.65 4.40 -21.09
CA ALA A 195 -13.04 3.10 -21.60
C ALA A 195 -13.04 2.05 -20.47
N ALA A 196 -11.98 2.00 -19.65
CA ALA A 196 -11.90 1.10 -18.51
C ALA A 196 -12.97 1.39 -17.44
N PHE A 197 -13.18 2.67 -17.09
CA PHE A 197 -14.24 3.07 -16.14
C PHE A 197 -15.64 2.71 -16.66
N SER A 198 -15.90 2.94 -17.95
CA SER A 198 -17.16 2.60 -18.60
C SER A 198 -17.41 1.10 -18.64
N HIS A 199 -16.36 0.32 -18.91
CA HIS A 199 -16.40 -1.14 -18.88
C HIS A 199 -16.74 -1.66 -17.48
N LEU A 200 -16.05 -1.18 -16.44
CA LEU A 200 -16.31 -1.56 -15.04
C LEU A 200 -17.74 -1.21 -14.61
N ARG A 201 -18.23 -0.01 -14.96
CA ARG A 201 -19.59 0.44 -14.64
C ARG A 201 -20.62 -0.45 -15.34
N THR A 202 -20.44 -0.70 -16.63
CA THR A 202 -21.43 -1.40 -17.47
C THR A 202 -21.48 -2.89 -17.16
N LYS A 203 -20.32 -3.55 -17.01
CA LYS A 203 -20.25 -5.00 -16.80
C LYS A 203 -20.49 -5.41 -15.34
N TYR A 204 -20.00 -4.62 -14.39
CA TYR A 204 -19.97 -5.02 -12.97
C TYR A 204 -20.71 -4.06 -12.03
N GLY A 205 -21.21 -2.92 -12.52
CA GLY A 205 -21.77 -1.88 -11.66
C GLY A 205 -20.73 -1.24 -10.74
N LEU A 206 -19.44 -1.30 -11.11
CA LEU A 206 -18.33 -0.75 -10.32
C LEU A 206 -17.87 0.57 -10.93
N VAL A 207 -17.69 1.59 -10.08
CA VAL A 207 -17.02 2.84 -10.44
C VAL A 207 -15.84 2.99 -9.50
N PRO A 208 -14.59 3.05 -10.00
CA PRO A 208 -13.44 3.33 -9.14
C PRO A 208 -13.59 4.66 -8.39
N ASP A 209 -13.15 4.67 -7.14
CA ASP A 209 -13.17 5.84 -6.26
C ASP A 209 -12.04 6.82 -6.57
N SER A 210 -10.89 6.28 -6.97
CA SER A 210 -9.70 7.04 -7.31
C SER A 210 -9.03 6.55 -8.58
N LEU A 211 -8.24 7.45 -9.18
CA LEU A 211 -7.34 7.20 -10.29
C LEU A 211 -5.92 7.55 -9.85
N GLU A 212 -5.04 6.56 -9.83
CA GLU A 212 -3.60 6.72 -9.70
C GLU A 212 -2.98 6.83 -11.09
N MET A 213 -2.51 8.05 -11.40
CA MET A 213 -2.24 8.49 -12.77
C MET A 213 -1.23 7.62 -13.51
N ILE A 214 -0.13 7.27 -12.83
CA ILE A 214 0.94 6.43 -13.33
C ILE A 214 1.71 5.85 -12.14
N VAL A 215 1.91 4.53 -12.13
CA VAL A 215 2.73 3.85 -11.13
C VAL A 215 4.21 4.02 -11.50
N GLU A 216 5.02 4.51 -10.56
CA GLU A 216 6.48 4.66 -10.68
C GLU A 216 6.95 5.37 -11.96
N PRO A 217 6.50 6.60 -12.24
CA PRO A 217 6.86 7.32 -13.46
C PRO A 217 8.38 7.53 -13.61
N ASP A 218 9.12 7.49 -12.50
CA ASP A 218 10.57 7.62 -12.47
C ASP A 218 11.35 6.37 -12.92
N ASN A 219 10.65 5.28 -13.24
CA ASN A 219 11.19 4.10 -13.94
C ASN A 219 11.15 4.22 -15.48
N THR A 220 10.78 5.40 -15.99
CA THR A 220 10.76 5.73 -17.41
C THR A 220 11.17 7.18 -17.62
N ASN A 221 11.52 7.55 -18.85
CA ASN A 221 11.84 8.93 -19.24
C ASN A 221 10.69 9.61 -20.01
N GLU A 222 9.55 8.94 -20.18
CA GLU A 222 8.35 9.51 -20.83
C GLU A 222 7.45 10.25 -19.85
N TRP A 223 7.32 9.75 -18.62
CA TRP A 223 6.43 10.30 -17.60
C TRP A 223 7.24 11.17 -16.63
N ASN A 224 7.21 12.48 -16.83
CA ASN A 224 7.69 13.47 -15.84
C ASN A 224 6.49 14.23 -15.24
N GLY A 225 6.71 15.14 -14.28
CA GLY A 225 5.62 15.83 -13.61
C GLY A 225 4.79 16.71 -14.55
N VAL A 226 5.42 17.38 -15.54
CA VAL A 226 4.69 18.18 -16.54
C VAL A 226 3.78 17.30 -17.40
N VAL A 227 4.27 16.13 -17.81
CA VAL A 227 3.49 15.16 -18.60
C VAL A 227 2.33 14.62 -17.78
N ILE A 228 2.56 14.25 -16.52
CA ILE A 228 1.50 13.82 -15.59
C ILE A 228 0.46 14.93 -15.42
N GLY A 229 0.88 16.18 -15.23
CA GLY A 229 -0.04 17.31 -15.10
C GLY A 229 -0.96 17.50 -16.30
N ARG A 230 -0.43 17.34 -17.53
CA ARG A 230 -1.25 17.38 -18.76
C ARG A 230 -2.24 16.22 -18.83
N ALA A 231 -1.82 15.02 -18.43
CA ALA A 231 -2.69 13.85 -18.37
C ALA A 231 -3.81 14.02 -17.33
N ILE A 232 -3.51 14.61 -16.16
CA ILE A 232 -4.51 14.91 -15.11
C ILE A 232 -5.62 15.80 -15.68
N VAL A 233 -5.27 16.91 -16.34
CA VAL A 233 -6.26 17.83 -16.92
C VAL A 233 -7.13 17.09 -17.94
N ALA A 234 -6.51 16.38 -18.90
CA ALA A 234 -7.24 15.68 -19.95
C ALA A 234 -8.17 14.59 -19.41
N VAL A 235 -7.71 13.77 -18.46
CA VAL A 235 -8.50 12.66 -17.93
C VAL A 235 -9.60 13.12 -17.00
N SER A 236 -9.37 14.13 -16.17
CA SER A 236 -10.41 14.66 -15.28
C SER A 236 -11.57 15.25 -16.08
N ASP A 237 -11.28 16.05 -17.11
CA ASP A 237 -12.31 16.66 -17.95
C ASP A 237 -13.10 15.59 -18.70
N ARG A 238 -12.43 14.55 -19.22
CA ARG A 238 -13.10 13.45 -19.93
C ARG A 238 -13.91 12.55 -18.99
N LEU A 239 -13.42 12.25 -17.79
CA LEU A 239 -14.17 11.49 -16.77
C LEU A 239 -15.44 12.22 -16.35
N GLU A 240 -15.36 13.54 -16.10
CA GLU A 240 -16.52 14.35 -15.76
C GLU A 240 -17.55 14.34 -16.91
N ALA A 241 -17.10 14.59 -18.15
CA ALA A 241 -17.96 14.54 -19.33
C ALA A 241 -18.61 13.16 -19.56
N ALA A 242 -17.93 12.07 -19.18
CA ALA A 242 -18.44 10.70 -19.27
C ALA A 242 -19.35 10.28 -18.09
N GLY A 243 -19.64 11.21 -17.18
CA GLY A 243 -20.52 10.98 -16.03
C GLY A 243 -19.84 10.24 -14.88
N PHE A 244 -18.53 10.43 -14.69
CA PHE A 244 -17.76 9.98 -13.53
C PHE A 244 -17.24 11.18 -12.71
N PRO A 245 -18.13 12.05 -12.19
CA PRO A 245 -17.68 13.19 -11.39
C PRO A 245 -17.08 12.70 -10.06
N GLY A 246 -16.10 13.44 -9.54
CA GLY A 246 -15.60 13.25 -8.18
C GLY A 246 -14.59 12.12 -7.98
N VAL A 247 -14.09 11.50 -9.06
CA VAL A 247 -12.94 10.58 -8.99
C VAL A 247 -11.74 11.30 -8.39
N LYS A 248 -11.15 10.69 -7.36
CA LYS A 248 -10.01 11.24 -6.63
C LYS A 248 -8.71 11.00 -7.40
N ILE A 249 -7.95 12.04 -7.70
CA ILE A 249 -6.70 11.91 -8.46
C ILE A 249 -5.52 11.75 -7.49
N ILE A 250 -4.74 10.70 -7.71
CA ILE A 250 -3.54 10.32 -6.96
C ILE A 250 -2.33 10.43 -7.89
N ALA A 251 -1.32 11.21 -7.48
CA ALA A 251 -0.06 11.39 -8.20
C ALA A 251 1.03 11.93 -7.25
N PRO A 252 2.33 11.84 -7.59
CA PRO A 252 2.92 11.22 -8.78
C PRO A 252 3.22 9.73 -8.64
N SER A 253 3.12 9.14 -7.44
CA SER A 253 3.39 7.72 -7.18
C SER A 253 4.78 7.27 -7.63
N THR A 254 5.79 8.10 -7.36
CA THR A 254 7.19 7.82 -7.68
C THR A 254 7.69 6.61 -6.89
N ALA A 255 8.55 5.79 -7.49
CA ALA A 255 9.18 4.63 -6.85
C ALA A 255 9.98 5.02 -5.59
N LYS A 256 10.39 6.28 -5.49
CA LYS A 256 11.19 6.84 -4.40
C LYS A 256 10.48 8.05 -3.79
N ALA A 257 10.42 8.11 -2.46
CA ALA A 257 9.81 9.21 -1.72
C ALA A 257 10.49 10.54 -2.02
N ARG A 258 11.84 10.57 -2.00
CA ARG A 258 12.62 11.79 -2.28
C ARG A 258 12.38 12.42 -3.65
N ARG A 259 11.73 11.72 -4.58
CA ARG A 259 11.40 12.22 -5.92
C ARG A 259 9.98 12.79 -6.03
N ALA A 260 9.11 12.52 -5.07
CA ALA A 260 7.71 12.91 -5.13
C ALA A 260 7.56 14.43 -5.26
N LEU A 261 8.33 15.20 -4.49
CA LEU A 261 8.25 16.66 -4.47
C LEU A 261 8.69 17.30 -5.79
N SER A 262 9.77 16.83 -6.42
CA SER A 262 10.20 17.37 -7.71
C SER A 262 9.15 17.15 -8.80
N TYR A 263 8.51 15.97 -8.79
CA TYR A 263 7.42 15.67 -9.71
C TYR A 263 6.19 16.53 -9.41
N PHE A 264 5.86 16.72 -8.14
CA PHE A 264 4.71 17.52 -7.72
C PHE A 264 4.84 18.99 -8.12
N GLU A 265 6.02 19.60 -7.95
CA GLU A 265 6.25 20.98 -8.40
C GLU A 265 6.16 21.11 -9.93
N GLU A 266 6.64 20.11 -10.68
CA GLU A 266 6.43 20.05 -12.12
C GLU A 266 4.95 19.91 -12.49
N ILE A 267 4.15 19.11 -11.76
CA ILE A 267 2.70 18.99 -11.97
C ILE A 267 2.02 20.35 -11.73
N LYS A 268 2.36 21.05 -10.63
CA LYS A 268 1.83 22.37 -10.29
C LYS A 268 2.11 23.44 -11.35
N SER A 269 3.18 23.26 -12.13
CA SER A 269 3.49 24.17 -13.25
C SER A 269 2.50 24.07 -14.42
N VAL A 270 1.68 23.00 -14.47
CA VAL A 270 0.64 22.81 -15.49
C VAL A 270 -0.68 23.41 -14.98
N PRO A 271 -1.24 24.42 -15.68
CA PRO A 271 -2.48 25.07 -15.24
C PRO A 271 -3.63 24.09 -15.02
N GLY A 272 -4.24 24.14 -13.84
CA GLY A 272 -5.39 23.32 -13.48
C GLY A 272 -5.06 21.90 -13.01
N ALA A 273 -3.80 21.44 -13.08
CA ALA A 273 -3.48 20.06 -12.75
C ALA A 273 -3.51 19.81 -11.24
N ALA A 274 -2.85 20.65 -10.45
CA ALA A 274 -2.77 20.47 -9.00
C ALA A 274 -4.14 20.65 -8.31
N GLU A 275 -5.02 21.52 -8.82
CA GLU A 275 -6.37 21.73 -8.29
C GLU A 275 -7.28 20.50 -8.45
N ARG A 276 -6.94 19.60 -9.38
CA ARG A 276 -7.65 18.34 -9.62
C ARG A 276 -7.10 17.18 -8.77
N MET A 277 -5.91 17.33 -8.20
CA MET A 277 -5.30 16.33 -7.32
C MET A 277 -5.91 16.35 -5.92
N THR A 278 -6.05 15.17 -5.32
CA THR A 278 -6.51 15.02 -3.94
C THR A 278 -5.50 14.34 -3.04
N THR A 279 -4.52 13.66 -3.62
CA THR A 279 -3.53 12.87 -2.87
C THR A 279 -2.15 13.00 -3.50
N LEU A 280 -1.18 13.38 -2.68
CA LEU A 280 0.25 13.33 -2.99
C LEU A 280 0.80 11.94 -2.61
N ALA A 281 1.22 11.16 -3.59
CA ALA A 281 1.60 9.76 -3.39
C ALA A 281 3.07 9.46 -3.69
N TYR A 282 3.62 8.49 -2.97
CA TYR A 282 5.00 8.04 -3.07
C TYR A 282 5.17 6.55 -2.70
N HIS A 283 6.26 5.94 -3.15
CA HIS A 283 6.70 4.58 -2.78
C HIS A 283 8.04 4.63 -2.02
N ARG A 284 8.49 3.48 -1.49
CA ARG A 284 9.70 3.37 -0.64
C ARG A 284 10.82 2.51 -1.23
N TYR A 285 10.97 2.42 -2.55
CA TYR A 285 11.99 1.57 -3.19
C TYR A 285 13.43 2.13 -3.12
N GLU A 286 13.66 3.17 -2.32
CA GLU A 286 14.99 3.64 -1.95
C GLU A 286 15.50 3.08 -0.62
N GLY A 287 14.72 2.24 0.05
CA GLY A 287 14.97 1.79 1.42
C GLY A 287 14.20 2.66 2.41
N GLU A 288 14.77 2.84 3.61
CA GLU A 288 14.25 3.77 4.62
C GLU A 288 14.39 5.22 4.10
N PRO A 289 13.29 5.93 3.82
CA PRO A 289 13.34 7.35 3.45
C PRO A 289 13.87 8.18 4.62
N ASP A 290 14.46 9.34 4.32
CA ASP A 290 14.78 10.30 5.38
C ASP A 290 13.48 10.80 6.00
N THR A 291 13.42 10.88 7.34
CA THR A 291 12.30 11.52 8.04
C THR A 291 12.08 12.95 7.52
N LEU A 292 13.13 13.65 7.08
CA LEU A 292 13.01 14.94 6.40
C LEU A 292 12.20 14.85 5.10
N ASP A 293 12.47 13.86 4.25
CA ASP A 293 11.71 13.66 3.00
C ASP A 293 10.21 13.46 3.28
N LEU A 294 9.88 12.64 4.29
CA LEU A 294 8.49 12.37 4.69
C LEU A 294 7.79 13.63 5.23
N ASN A 295 8.49 14.41 6.07
CA ASN A 295 7.97 15.67 6.59
C ASN A 295 7.72 16.70 5.46
N GLU A 296 8.63 16.81 4.49
CA GLU A 296 8.46 17.74 3.37
C GLU A 296 7.29 17.32 2.45
N ILE A 297 7.09 16.01 2.23
CA ILE A 297 5.91 15.48 1.54
C ILE A 297 4.61 15.86 2.28
N ARG A 298 4.58 15.64 3.60
CA ARG A 298 3.44 16.06 4.45
C ARG A 298 3.16 17.55 4.30
N ASP A 299 4.17 18.38 4.47
CA ASP A 299 4.02 19.84 4.50
C ASP A 299 3.55 20.38 3.13
N ALA A 300 4.08 19.81 2.03
CA ALA A 300 3.64 20.14 0.67
C ALA A 300 2.16 19.73 0.41
N ALA A 301 1.75 18.56 0.90
CA ALA A 301 0.37 18.11 0.80
C ALA A 301 -0.59 19.01 1.58
N HIS A 302 -0.26 19.36 2.83
CA HIS A 302 -1.07 20.30 3.64
C HIS A 302 -1.18 21.67 2.99
N ALA A 303 -0.06 22.22 2.49
CA ALA A 303 -0.05 23.51 1.78
C ALA A 303 -0.98 23.51 0.56
N SER A 304 -1.17 22.33 -0.05
CA SER A 304 -2.03 22.12 -1.22
C SER A 304 -3.41 21.53 -0.88
N ARG A 305 -3.73 21.38 0.42
CA ARG A 305 -4.98 20.77 0.92
C ARG A 305 -5.24 19.35 0.41
N MET A 306 -4.16 18.58 0.23
CA MET A 306 -4.18 17.19 -0.22
C MET A 306 -3.94 16.24 0.95
N GLN A 307 -4.32 14.99 0.75
CA GLN A 307 -3.88 13.88 1.59
C GLN A 307 -2.51 13.37 1.11
N THR A 308 -1.85 12.54 1.93
CA THR A 308 -0.69 11.76 1.51
C THR A 308 -1.00 10.26 1.46
N ALA A 309 -0.28 9.53 0.61
CA ALA A 309 -0.37 8.08 0.51
C ALA A 309 1.02 7.46 0.28
N MET A 310 1.36 6.46 1.09
CA MET A 310 2.41 5.50 0.74
C MET A 310 1.74 4.40 -0.10
N SER A 311 1.81 4.52 -1.43
CA SER A 311 0.97 3.75 -2.36
C SER A 311 1.63 2.48 -2.89
N GLU A 312 2.87 2.17 -2.51
CA GLU A 312 3.47 0.85 -2.76
C GLU A 312 4.77 0.63 -1.98
N TYR A 313 4.86 -0.49 -1.25
CA TYR A 313 6.14 -1.03 -0.79
C TYR A 313 6.11 -2.56 -0.65
N VAL A 314 7.12 -3.24 -1.19
CA VAL A 314 7.27 -4.70 -1.09
C VAL A 314 7.77 -5.10 0.30
N ASP A 315 8.80 -4.43 0.80
CA ASP A 315 9.46 -4.85 2.05
C ASP A 315 8.83 -4.25 3.31
N GLY A 316 7.69 -3.57 3.16
CA GLY A 316 7.05 -2.81 4.23
C GLY A 316 6.63 -3.65 5.43
N ASP A 317 6.94 -3.15 6.61
CA ASP A 317 6.51 -3.71 7.88
C ASP A 317 5.84 -2.68 8.81
N ILE A 318 5.63 -3.05 10.07
CA ILE A 318 5.01 -2.18 11.07
C ILE A 318 5.84 -0.94 11.40
N THR A 319 7.17 -1.02 11.31
CA THR A 319 8.07 0.12 11.52
C THR A 319 7.86 1.14 10.41
N ASP A 320 7.84 0.67 9.15
CA ASP A 320 7.60 1.53 8.00
C ASP A 320 6.22 2.19 8.07
N LEU A 321 5.19 1.41 8.38
CA LEU A 321 3.83 1.89 8.56
C LEU A 321 3.74 2.99 9.64
N LEU A 322 4.38 2.79 10.79
CA LEU A 322 4.38 3.81 11.85
C LEU A 322 5.12 5.08 11.43
N ALA A 323 6.23 4.97 10.71
CA ALA A 323 6.94 6.13 10.17
C ALA A 323 6.07 6.91 9.18
N ASP A 324 5.43 6.24 8.21
CA ASP A 324 4.57 6.91 7.22
C ASP A 324 3.34 7.58 7.89
N LEU A 325 2.75 6.93 8.90
CA LEU A 325 1.62 7.49 9.64
C LEU A 325 2.00 8.72 10.47
N ASN A 326 3.21 8.75 11.04
CA ASN A 326 3.62 9.75 12.00
C ASN A 326 4.37 10.93 11.35
N ASP A 327 5.16 10.67 10.30
CA ASP A 327 6.04 11.67 9.69
C ASP A 327 5.46 12.22 8.38
N ALA A 328 4.85 11.37 7.55
CA ALA A 328 4.26 11.76 6.27
C ALA A 328 2.75 12.07 6.34
N ASP A 329 2.11 11.90 7.50
CA ASP A 329 0.65 11.92 7.67
C ASP A 329 -0.09 10.99 6.69
N ALA A 330 0.50 9.85 6.31
CA ALA A 330 -0.08 8.94 5.34
C ALA A 330 -1.52 8.56 5.74
N THR A 331 -2.47 8.79 4.83
CA THR A 331 -3.89 8.43 5.01
C THR A 331 -4.24 7.09 4.39
N VAL A 332 -3.42 6.65 3.43
CA VAL A 332 -3.44 5.35 2.77
C VAL A 332 -2.05 4.74 2.89
N TRP A 333 -2.00 3.43 3.16
CA TRP A 333 -0.77 2.67 3.17
C TRP A 333 -0.97 1.35 2.42
N GLN A 334 -0.09 1.06 1.45
CA GLN A 334 -0.20 -0.11 0.59
C GLN A 334 0.97 -1.09 0.78
N SER A 335 0.65 -2.32 1.20
CA SER A 335 1.54 -3.47 0.98
C SER A 335 1.40 -3.97 -0.46
N TYR A 336 2.48 -4.40 -1.11
CA TYR A 336 2.51 -4.72 -2.54
C TYR A 336 1.37 -5.64 -3.05
N GLY A 337 1.39 -6.94 -2.72
CA GLY A 337 0.42 -7.93 -3.24
C GLY A 337 -0.37 -8.65 -2.15
N ILE A 338 -1.46 -9.33 -2.54
CA ILE A 338 -2.32 -10.07 -1.60
C ILE A 338 -1.61 -11.32 -1.11
N ALA A 339 -1.13 -12.15 -2.04
CA ALA A 339 -0.64 -13.47 -1.69
C ALA A 339 0.46 -13.99 -2.62
N ALA A 340 1.41 -14.73 -2.05
CA ALA A 340 2.46 -15.45 -2.80
C ALA A 340 2.37 -16.95 -2.55
N ARG A 341 2.63 -17.73 -3.61
CA ARG A 341 2.77 -19.19 -3.50
C ARG A 341 4.18 -19.54 -3.07
N LEU A 342 4.30 -20.39 -2.05
CA LEU A 342 5.57 -20.82 -1.47
C LEU A 342 5.57 -22.34 -1.24
N PRO A 343 6.71 -23.03 -1.42
CA PRO A 343 6.94 -24.35 -0.84
C PRO A 343 6.76 -24.37 0.68
N TRP A 344 6.65 -25.58 1.26
CA TRP A 344 6.43 -25.74 2.70
C TRP A 344 7.58 -25.20 3.55
N ASP A 345 8.81 -25.45 3.10
CA ASP A 345 10.06 -25.17 3.77
C ASP A 345 10.63 -23.78 3.49
N GLU A 346 10.01 -23.04 2.56
CA GLU A 346 10.50 -21.71 2.20
C GLU A 346 10.06 -20.64 3.20
N ALA A 347 10.97 -19.75 3.59
CA ALA A 347 10.62 -18.60 4.42
C ALA A 347 9.56 -17.72 3.72
N THR A 348 8.70 -17.05 4.50
CA THR A 348 7.81 -16.03 3.94
C THR A 348 8.65 -14.93 3.29
N ARG A 349 8.34 -14.60 2.04
CA ARG A 349 8.95 -13.46 1.36
C ARG A 349 8.17 -12.18 1.69
N PRO A 350 8.85 -11.02 1.76
CA PRO A 350 8.16 -9.73 1.82
C PRO A 350 7.26 -9.53 0.59
N GLY A 351 6.37 -8.54 0.69
CA GLY A 351 5.55 -8.07 -0.42
C GLY A 351 4.19 -8.74 -0.54
N THR A 352 3.84 -9.65 0.36
CA THR A 352 2.50 -10.25 0.39
C THR A 352 1.94 -10.42 1.79
N LEU A 353 0.63 -10.21 1.90
CA LEU A 353 -0.09 -10.27 3.17
C LEU A 353 -0.37 -11.73 3.61
N ILE A 354 -0.55 -12.61 2.63
CA ILE A 354 -0.93 -14.00 2.81
C ILE A 354 0.10 -14.92 2.14
N SER A 355 0.52 -15.97 2.83
CA SER A 355 1.28 -17.06 2.22
C SER A 355 0.33 -18.19 1.80
N ALA A 356 0.52 -18.70 0.57
CA ALA A 356 -0.16 -19.87 0.04
C ALA A 356 0.85 -21.02 -0.06
N ARG A 357 0.87 -21.89 0.94
CA ARG A 357 1.92 -22.91 1.10
C ARG A 357 1.51 -24.28 0.58
N GLY A 358 2.37 -24.88 -0.24
CA GLY A 358 2.19 -26.25 -0.73
C GLY A 358 2.93 -26.50 -2.06
N PRO A 359 3.14 -27.78 -2.43
CA PRO A 359 3.80 -28.12 -3.68
C PRO A 359 2.96 -27.66 -4.88
N ALA A 360 3.60 -27.46 -6.04
CA ALA A 360 2.91 -27.12 -7.28
C ALA A 360 1.82 -28.15 -7.62
N GLY A 361 0.69 -27.71 -8.15
CA GLY A 361 -0.45 -28.58 -8.51
C GLY A 361 -1.30 -29.07 -7.34
N VAL A 362 -0.87 -28.88 -6.09
CA VAL A 362 -1.69 -29.16 -4.90
C VAL A 362 -2.36 -27.88 -4.41
N ARG A 363 -3.56 -27.99 -3.86
CA ARG A 363 -4.26 -26.86 -3.24
C ARG A 363 -3.42 -26.34 -2.06
N PRO A 364 -2.95 -25.08 -2.08
CA PRO A 364 -2.11 -24.57 -1.01
C PRO A 364 -2.92 -24.27 0.26
N VAL A 365 -2.25 -24.31 1.40
CA VAL A 365 -2.77 -23.86 2.70
C VAL A 365 -2.46 -22.39 2.86
N LEU A 366 -3.50 -21.61 3.15
CA LEU A 366 -3.42 -20.15 3.30
C LEU A 366 -3.10 -19.79 4.75
N SER A 367 -2.26 -18.77 4.95
CA SER A 367 -2.05 -18.15 6.25
C SER A 367 -1.58 -16.71 6.13
N VAL A 368 -2.04 -15.85 7.03
CA VAL A 368 -1.52 -14.47 7.17
C VAL A 368 -0.07 -14.52 7.64
N THR A 369 0.80 -13.75 6.97
CA THR A 369 2.23 -13.70 7.28
C THR A 369 2.50 -13.04 8.64
N PRO A 370 3.59 -13.39 9.35
CA PRO A 370 3.91 -12.79 10.65
C PRO A 370 3.97 -11.25 10.62
N ALA A 371 4.62 -10.67 9.59
CA ALA A 371 4.69 -9.23 9.39
C ALA A 371 3.29 -8.59 9.27
N THR A 372 2.39 -9.24 8.52
CA THR A 372 1.01 -8.78 8.38
C THR A 372 0.23 -8.85 9.68
N ARG A 373 0.48 -9.83 10.57
CA ARG A 373 -0.23 -9.90 11.85
C ARG A 373 0.06 -8.69 12.74
N ALA A 374 1.26 -8.13 12.68
CA ALA A 374 1.60 -6.89 13.39
C ALA A 374 0.82 -5.70 12.82
N MET A 375 0.85 -5.50 11.49
CA MET A 375 0.08 -4.45 10.82
C MET A 375 -1.44 -4.60 10.98
N ALA A 376 -1.92 -5.84 11.02
CA ALA A 376 -3.33 -6.19 11.19
C ALA A 376 -3.91 -5.75 12.54
N LEU A 377 -3.08 -5.42 13.53
CA LEU A 377 -3.53 -4.75 14.75
C LEU A 377 -4.11 -3.36 14.46
N ILE A 378 -3.54 -2.65 13.49
CA ILE A 378 -4.04 -1.37 12.99
C ILE A 378 -5.14 -1.63 11.96
N PHE A 379 -4.86 -2.44 10.93
CA PHE A 379 -5.77 -2.56 9.78
C PHE A 379 -7.18 -3.07 10.14
N ASN A 380 -7.30 -3.96 11.13
CA ASN A 380 -8.61 -4.47 11.57
C ASN A 380 -9.38 -3.54 12.50
N THR A 381 -8.73 -2.57 13.13
CA THR A 381 -9.32 -1.74 14.20
C THR A 381 -9.51 -0.29 13.79
N VAL A 382 -8.76 0.18 12.79
CA VAL A 382 -8.79 1.54 12.28
C VAL A 382 -9.53 1.53 10.95
N ASP A 383 -10.82 1.86 11.00
CA ASP A 383 -11.68 1.96 9.82
C ASP A 383 -11.40 3.27 9.03
N GLN A 384 -11.81 3.32 7.76
CA GLN A 384 -11.89 4.59 7.01
C GLN A 384 -12.72 5.61 7.80
N GLY A 385 -12.24 6.86 7.84
CA GLY A 385 -12.83 7.93 8.64
C GLY A 385 -12.31 8.01 10.09
N SER A 386 -11.47 7.06 10.55
CA SER A 386 -10.77 7.21 11.83
C SER A 386 -9.84 8.41 11.79
N ARG A 387 -9.69 9.12 12.91
CA ARG A 387 -8.79 10.28 13.02
C ARG A 387 -7.53 9.87 13.77
N ARG A 388 -6.34 10.11 13.20
CA ARG A 388 -5.08 9.93 13.93
C ARG A 388 -4.97 10.99 15.02
N ILE A 389 -4.46 10.59 16.18
CA ILE A 389 -4.24 11.47 17.33
C ILE A 389 -2.76 11.46 17.75
N GLY A 390 -2.38 12.44 18.57
CA GLY A 390 -1.02 12.60 19.07
C GLY A 390 -0.61 11.44 19.96
N VAL A 391 0.43 10.72 19.55
CA VAL A 391 1.11 9.71 20.35
C VAL A 391 2.61 9.95 20.25
N ARG A 392 3.28 10.17 21.37
CA ARG A 392 4.71 10.52 21.42
C ARG A 392 5.48 9.54 22.29
N SER A 393 6.59 9.04 21.78
CA SER A 393 7.55 8.24 22.53
C SER A 393 8.74 9.08 22.97
N ASN A 394 9.32 8.78 24.13
CA ASN A 394 10.59 9.34 24.58
C ASN A 394 11.80 8.42 24.32
N ASN A 395 11.59 7.31 23.61
CA ASN A 395 12.60 6.28 23.39
C ASN A 395 12.66 5.90 21.91
N GLN A 396 13.87 5.90 21.33
CA GLN A 396 14.09 5.61 19.91
C GLN A 396 13.77 4.15 19.52
N ASP A 397 13.90 3.21 20.45
CA ASP A 397 13.62 1.78 20.22
C ASP A 397 12.13 1.45 20.42
N PHE A 398 11.28 2.46 20.52
CA PHE A 398 9.86 2.29 20.78
C PHE A 398 9.04 3.37 20.09
N ALA A 399 8.27 2.98 19.08
CA ALA A 399 7.37 3.87 18.35
C ALA A 399 5.91 3.54 18.67
N GLY A 400 5.03 4.51 18.45
CA GLY A 400 3.60 4.26 18.57
C GLY A 400 2.78 5.27 17.78
N THR A 401 1.49 4.96 17.67
CA THR A 401 0.49 5.80 17.01
C THR A 401 -0.86 5.58 17.68
N GLY A 402 -1.82 6.46 17.42
CA GLY A 402 -3.14 6.37 18.03
C GLY A 402 -4.23 6.90 17.13
N PHE A 403 -5.44 6.40 17.35
CA PHE A 403 -6.61 6.75 16.55
C PHE A 403 -7.86 6.87 17.41
N VAL A 404 -8.77 7.73 16.98
CA VAL A 404 -10.18 7.69 17.39
C VAL A 404 -10.99 7.21 16.19
N THR A 405 -11.65 6.06 16.35
CA THR A 405 -12.51 5.47 15.31
C THR A 405 -13.75 6.35 15.07
N PRO A 406 -14.47 6.19 13.94
CA PRO A 406 -15.75 6.88 13.72
C PRO A 406 -16.79 6.64 14.81
N ARG A 407 -16.67 5.53 15.55
CA ARG A 407 -17.53 5.17 16.68
C ARG A 407 -17.04 5.73 18.02
N GLY A 408 -16.02 6.59 18.03
CA GLY A 408 -15.48 7.25 19.21
C GLY A 408 -14.52 6.42 20.05
N LYS A 409 -14.22 5.17 19.65
CA LYS A 409 -13.30 4.28 20.37
C LYS A 409 -11.84 4.72 20.20
N LEU A 410 -11.10 4.75 21.30
CA LEU A 410 -9.65 4.96 21.30
C LEU A 410 -8.90 3.67 20.94
N VAL A 411 -7.99 3.78 19.98
CA VAL A 411 -7.02 2.74 19.61
C VAL A 411 -5.61 3.31 19.80
N VAL A 412 -4.74 2.61 20.53
CA VAL A 412 -3.33 2.99 20.68
C VAL A 412 -2.47 1.79 20.35
N VAL A 413 -1.50 1.97 19.46
CA VAL A 413 -0.59 0.91 18.99
C VAL A 413 0.84 1.30 19.33
N GLY A 414 1.63 0.33 19.78
CA GLY A 414 3.05 0.50 20.05
C GLY A 414 3.86 -0.66 19.48
N HIS A 415 5.07 -0.35 19.00
CA HIS A 415 6.03 -1.31 18.46
C HIS A 415 7.40 -1.10 19.11
N ALA A 416 7.97 -2.17 19.64
CA ALA A 416 9.27 -2.13 20.31
C ALA A 416 10.36 -2.83 19.49
N GLN A 417 11.44 -2.12 19.20
CA GLN A 417 12.64 -2.67 18.56
C GLN A 417 13.54 -3.41 19.55
N ALA A 418 13.44 -3.09 20.85
CA ALA A 418 14.17 -3.74 21.94
C ALA A 418 13.21 -4.32 22.99
N ALA A 419 13.72 -5.16 23.90
CA ALA A 419 12.95 -5.58 25.07
C ALA A 419 13.04 -4.51 26.15
N LEU A 420 11.91 -3.93 26.56
CA LEU A 420 11.89 -2.82 27.51
C LEU A 420 10.60 -2.74 28.35
N PRO A 421 10.69 -2.18 29.57
CA PRO A 421 9.51 -1.75 30.30
C PRO A 421 8.93 -0.49 29.64
N VAL A 422 7.61 -0.47 29.46
CA VAL A 422 6.87 0.63 28.83
C VAL A 422 5.82 1.15 29.81
N ALA A 423 5.72 2.47 29.94
CA ALA A 423 4.61 3.15 30.56
C ALA A 423 3.80 3.89 29.48
N ILE A 424 2.49 3.71 29.46
CA ILE A 424 1.58 4.41 28.55
C ILE A 424 0.70 5.31 29.40
N SER A 425 0.58 6.57 29.02
CA SER A 425 -0.17 7.60 29.76
C SER A 425 -1.11 8.36 28.83
N GLY A 426 -2.14 8.98 29.38
CA GLY A 426 -3.15 9.72 28.62
C GLY A 426 -4.26 8.85 28.02
N LEU A 427 -4.37 7.59 28.44
CA LEU A 427 -5.50 6.73 28.08
C LEU A 427 -6.76 7.17 28.83
N ARG A 428 -7.94 6.95 28.23
CA ARG A 428 -9.20 7.10 28.95
C ARG A 428 -9.33 5.98 29.98
N ALA A 429 -9.92 6.27 31.13
CA ALA A 429 -10.25 5.24 32.10
C ALA A 429 -11.32 4.31 31.53
N GLY A 430 -11.14 2.99 31.64
CA GLY A 430 -12.09 2.06 31.04
C GLY A 430 -11.52 0.69 30.76
N ARG A 431 -12.31 -0.12 30.07
CA ARG A 431 -11.93 -1.47 29.66
C ARG A 431 -11.34 -1.42 28.25
N TYR A 432 -10.22 -2.10 28.11
CA TYR A 432 -9.51 -2.23 26.84
C TYR A 432 -9.22 -3.70 26.56
N GLN A 433 -9.26 -4.06 25.29
CA GLN A 433 -8.66 -5.29 24.81
C GLN A 433 -7.18 -5.01 24.49
N LEU A 434 -6.26 -5.63 25.23
CA LEU A 434 -4.85 -5.67 24.86
C LEU A 434 -4.62 -6.85 23.92
N THR A 435 -4.09 -6.58 22.74
CA THR A 435 -3.60 -7.59 21.80
C THR A 435 -2.11 -7.41 21.58
N VAL A 436 -1.32 -8.48 21.67
CA VAL A 436 0.13 -8.47 21.45
C VAL A 436 0.48 -9.46 20.36
N VAL A 437 1.33 -9.05 19.42
CA VAL A 437 1.88 -9.87 18.34
C VAL A 437 3.39 -9.95 18.53
N GLY A 438 3.89 -11.17 18.73
CA GLY A 438 5.34 -11.43 18.78
C GLY A 438 5.97 -11.48 17.39
N THR A 439 7.30 -11.55 17.34
CA THR A 439 8.07 -11.67 16.08
C THR A 439 7.79 -12.97 15.33
N ASP A 440 7.34 -14.02 16.02
CA ASP A 440 6.88 -15.28 15.44
C ASP A 440 5.44 -15.21 14.89
N GLY A 441 4.79 -14.04 15.00
CA GLY A 441 3.40 -13.82 14.59
C GLY A 441 2.36 -14.38 15.56
N ARG A 442 2.76 -14.94 16.72
CA ARG A 442 1.78 -15.41 17.71
C ARG A 442 1.03 -14.24 18.31
N VAL A 443 -0.29 -14.40 18.43
CA VAL A 443 -1.20 -13.38 18.92
C VAL A 443 -1.66 -13.75 20.33
N GLY A 444 -1.37 -12.89 21.30
CA GLY A 444 -1.93 -12.94 22.65
C GLY A 444 -3.01 -11.90 22.83
N LYS A 445 -4.13 -12.26 23.46
CA LYS A 445 -5.23 -11.35 23.79
C LYS A 445 -5.56 -11.45 25.28
N ARG A 446 -5.71 -10.30 25.95
CA ARG A 446 -6.24 -10.24 27.32
C ARG A 446 -6.98 -8.92 27.58
N PRO A 447 -8.08 -8.94 28.35
CA PRO A 447 -8.69 -7.70 28.81
C PRO A 447 -7.74 -6.95 29.74
N MET A 448 -7.83 -5.63 29.73
CA MET A 448 -7.06 -4.76 30.60
C MET A 448 -7.92 -3.60 31.08
N LEU A 449 -7.86 -3.32 32.38
CA LEU A 449 -8.52 -2.16 32.96
C LEU A 449 -7.52 -1.01 33.01
N VAL A 450 -7.85 0.09 32.35
CA VAL A 450 -7.11 1.35 32.47
C VAL A 450 -7.70 2.11 33.67
N PRO A 451 -6.88 2.43 34.70
CA PRO A 451 -7.33 3.14 35.88
C PRO A 451 -7.71 4.59 35.57
N THR A 452 -8.30 5.28 36.54
CA THR A 452 -8.66 6.71 36.43
C THR A 452 -7.46 7.64 36.21
N THR A 453 -6.25 7.19 36.54
CA THR A 453 -5.01 7.91 36.22
C THR A 453 -4.67 7.91 34.73
N GLY A 454 -5.30 7.03 33.94
CA GLY A 454 -5.01 6.88 32.51
C GLY A 454 -3.63 6.28 32.21
N GLU A 455 -2.96 5.71 33.21
CA GLU A 455 -1.61 5.14 33.09
C GLU A 455 -1.63 3.62 33.20
N VAL A 456 -0.87 2.95 32.33
CA VAL A 456 -0.65 1.51 32.35
C VAL A 456 0.80 1.17 32.10
N LYS A 457 1.28 0.08 32.71
CA LYS A 457 2.66 -0.39 32.58
C LYS A 457 2.71 -1.78 31.98
N LEU A 458 3.62 -1.98 31.03
CA LEU A 458 3.82 -3.24 30.33
C LEU A 458 5.30 -3.60 30.29
N LYS A 459 5.57 -4.89 30.08
CA LYS A 459 6.87 -5.36 29.56
C LYS A 459 6.64 -5.79 28.13
N VAL A 460 7.40 -5.23 27.21
CA VAL A 460 7.30 -5.52 25.78
C VAL A 460 8.58 -6.23 25.35
N ALA A 461 8.44 -7.32 24.59
CA ALA A 461 9.57 -8.06 24.06
C ALA A 461 10.12 -7.39 22.79
N THR A 462 11.37 -7.67 22.46
CA THR A 462 12.01 -7.26 21.19
C THR A 462 11.14 -7.64 20.00
N GLY A 463 10.87 -6.67 19.13
CA GLY A 463 10.10 -6.81 17.90
C GLY A 463 8.60 -7.04 18.11
N ALA A 464 8.09 -6.95 19.35
CA ALA A 464 6.67 -7.14 19.61
C ALA A 464 5.87 -5.87 19.30
N THR A 465 4.69 -6.06 18.72
CA THR A 465 3.70 -5.00 18.49
C THR A 465 2.50 -5.24 19.38
N PHE A 466 1.94 -4.21 19.97
CA PHE A 466 0.71 -4.32 20.74
C PHE A 466 -0.32 -3.26 20.32
N SER A 467 -1.59 -3.56 20.56
CA SER A 467 -2.69 -2.60 20.48
C SER A 467 -3.53 -2.62 21.75
N PHE A 468 -3.96 -1.42 22.14
CA PHE A 468 -5.03 -1.17 23.08
C PHE A 468 -6.24 -0.67 22.31
N MET A 469 -7.34 -1.40 22.38
CA MET A 469 -8.61 -0.98 21.79
C MET A 469 -9.66 -0.87 22.91
N GLU A 470 -10.28 0.31 23.02
CA GLU A 470 -11.38 0.58 23.94
C GLU A 470 -12.60 -0.32 23.62
N GLU A 471 -13.14 -0.99 24.65
CA GLU A 471 -14.27 -1.95 24.51
C GLU A 471 -15.61 -1.26 24.20
#